data_AF-A0A8C9GV13-F1
#
_entry.id   AF-A0A8C9GV13-F1
#
_cell.length_a   1.000
_cell.length_b   1.000
_cell.length_c   1.000
_cell.angle_alpha   90.00
_cell.angle_beta   90.00
_cell.angle_gamma   90.00
#
_symmetry.space_group_name_H-M   'P 1'
#
loop_
_entity.id
_entity.type
_entity.pdbx_description
1 polymer ?
#
loop_
_entity_poly.entity_id
_entity_poly.type
_entity_poly.pdbx_seq_one_letter_code
_entity_poly.pdbx_strand_id
1 'polypeptide(L)'
;ISKQISGSSVVEIQGDEMTQIIWELIQEKLIFPYVELDLHSYDLGIENREATNHQVTTDAAEAIKKYNIGVKYATIIPDEKRVEEFKLKQMWKSPNGTIQNIILGGTVFREAIICKNIPRLVSGWVKPPIVGRHAYGDQYRATYFVVPGPGKVELTYTLSDSTQKVTYLNWNLSFNKIPGHSFGIQG
;
A
#
# COMPACT_ATOMS: atom_id res chain seq x y z
N ILE A 1 -7.70 -39.60 -11.64
CA ILE A 1 -7.91 -38.38 -10.83
C ILE A 1 -6.51 -37.82 -10.59
N SER A 2 -6.15 -36.71 -11.24
CA SER A 2 -4.84 -36.07 -11.07
C SER A 2 -4.65 -35.73 -9.59
N LYS A 3 -3.58 -36.23 -8.98
CA LYS A 3 -3.28 -35.99 -7.57
C LYS A 3 -2.99 -34.50 -7.40
N GLN A 4 -3.84 -33.77 -6.67
CA GLN A 4 -3.59 -32.38 -6.33
C GLN A 4 -2.31 -32.28 -5.51
N ILE A 5 -1.51 -31.25 -5.79
CA ILE A 5 -0.31 -30.96 -5.03
C ILE A 5 -0.76 -30.28 -3.73
N SER A 6 -0.39 -30.85 -2.58
CA SER A 6 -0.64 -30.22 -1.28
C SER A 6 0.35 -29.07 -1.08
N GLY A 7 -0.17 -27.87 -0.87
CA GLY A 7 0.62 -26.67 -0.57
C GLY A 7 0.53 -26.24 0.89
N SER A 8 1.32 -25.23 1.25
CA SER A 8 1.37 -24.63 2.58
C SER A 8 0.20 -23.67 2.81
N SER A 9 0.02 -23.21 4.06
CA SER A 9 -0.93 -22.14 4.37
C SER A 9 -0.55 -20.84 3.67
N VAL A 10 -1.53 -20.20 3.02
CA VAL A 10 -1.35 -18.94 2.28
C VAL A 10 -2.41 -17.95 2.73
N VAL A 11 -1.98 -16.73 3.03
CA VAL A 11 -2.89 -15.62 3.31
C VAL A 11 -3.33 -15.00 2.01
N GLU A 12 -4.64 -14.94 1.82
CA GLU A 12 -5.26 -14.33 0.67
C GLU A 12 -5.84 -12.97 1.06
N ILE A 13 -5.50 -11.92 0.31
CA ILE A 13 -5.95 -10.56 0.56
C ILE A 13 -6.73 -10.06 -0.65
N GLN A 14 -8.06 -10.17 -0.56
CA GLN A 14 -8.98 -9.84 -1.66
C GLN A 14 -8.99 -8.32 -1.95
N GLY A 15 -9.40 -7.99 -3.17
CA GLY A 15 -9.29 -6.67 -3.75
C GLY A 15 -10.62 -6.08 -4.19
N ASP A 16 -10.54 -5.11 -5.10
CA ASP A 16 -11.69 -4.36 -5.59
C ASP A 16 -11.85 -4.47 -7.12
N GLU A 17 -13.04 -4.14 -7.61
CA GLU A 17 -13.41 -3.95 -9.03
C GLU A 17 -13.09 -5.16 -9.93
N MET A 18 -12.55 -4.92 -11.12
CA MET A 18 -12.26 -5.95 -12.13
C MET A 18 -11.25 -6.99 -11.63
N THR A 19 -10.39 -6.62 -10.67
CA THR A 19 -9.34 -7.55 -10.21
C THR A 19 -9.90 -8.67 -9.35
N GLN A 20 -11.02 -8.43 -8.65
CA GLN A 20 -11.72 -9.47 -7.91
C GLN A 20 -12.24 -10.57 -8.85
N ILE A 21 -12.96 -10.18 -9.90
CA ILE A 21 -13.54 -11.12 -10.89
C ILE A 21 -12.44 -11.92 -11.60
N ILE A 22 -11.39 -11.24 -12.07
CA ILE A 22 -10.28 -11.91 -12.77
C ILE A 22 -9.62 -12.94 -11.85
N TRP A 23 -9.48 -12.62 -10.56
CA TRP A 23 -8.80 -13.50 -9.64
C TRP A 23 -9.62 -14.73 -9.27
N GLU A 24 -10.92 -14.60 -9.03
CA GLU A 24 -11.83 -15.74 -8.84
C GLU A 24 -11.68 -16.72 -10.01
N LEU A 25 -11.68 -16.21 -11.24
CA LEU A 25 -11.46 -17.03 -12.44
C LEU A 25 -10.08 -17.70 -12.49
N ILE A 26 -9.02 -17.01 -12.04
CA ILE A 26 -7.66 -17.58 -11.96
C ILE A 26 -7.65 -18.73 -10.96
N GLN A 27 -8.26 -18.55 -9.78
CA GLN A 27 -8.28 -19.57 -8.74
C GLN A 27 -9.01 -20.83 -9.18
N GLU A 28 -10.24 -20.65 -9.68
CA GLU A 28 -11.10 -21.76 -10.09
C GLU A 28 -10.52 -22.54 -11.26
N LYS A 29 -9.89 -21.86 -12.23
CA LYS A 29 -9.45 -22.50 -13.47
C LYS A 29 -7.99 -22.91 -13.48
N LEU A 30 -7.12 -22.21 -12.75
CA LEU A 30 -5.67 -22.36 -12.85
C LEU A 30 -5.00 -22.82 -11.55
N ILE A 31 -5.63 -22.66 -10.38
CA ILE A 31 -5.02 -23.01 -9.09
C ILE A 31 -5.68 -24.25 -8.47
N PHE A 32 -6.94 -24.14 -8.06
CA PHE A 32 -7.65 -25.20 -7.33
C PHE A 32 -7.79 -26.55 -8.08
N PRO A 33 -7.84 -26.59 -9.42
CA PRO A 33 -7.82 -27.89 -10.12
C PRO A 33 -6.52 -28.67 -9.93
N TYR A 34 -5.42 -28.00 -9.55
CA TYR A 34 -4.08 -28.57 -9.53
C TYR A 34 -3.42 -28.55 -8.14
N VAL A 35 -3.80 -27.60 -7.28
CA VAL A 35 -3.17 -27.36 -5.98
C VAL A 35 -4.24 -27.25 -4.90
N GLU A 36 -4.05 -28.00 -3.81
CA GLU A 36 -4.84 -27.90 -2.58
C GLU A 36 -4.08 -26.98 -1.60
N LEU A 37 -4.71 -25.89 -1.19
CA LEU A 37 -4.11 -24.86 -0.33
C LEU A 37 -4.97 -24.64 0.91
N ASP A 38 -4.32 -24.45 2.05
CA ASP A 38 -4.95 -23.90 3.25
C ASP A 38 -4.99 -22.37 3.13
N LEU A 39 -6.13 -21.85 2.70
CA LEU A 39 -6.31 -20.42 2.41
C LEU A 39 -6.93 -19.70 3.60
N HIS A 40 -6.26 -18.64 4.05
CA HIS A 40 -6.79 -17.68 5.02
C HIS A 40 -7.17 -16.39 4.30
N SER A 41 -8.45 -16.26 3.97
CA SER A 41 -8.98 -15.14 3.17
C SER A 41 -9.36 -13.94 4.02
N TYR A 42 -8.87 -12.77 3.62
CA TYR A 42 -9.18 -11.47 4.19
C TYR A 42 -9.68 -10.54 3.10
N ASP A 43 -10.90 -10.04 3.25
CA ASP A 43 -11.51 -9.12 2.30
C ASP A 43 -11.05 -7.67 2.57
N LEU A 44 -10.22 -7.12 1.68
CA LEU A 44 -9.78 -5.72 1.74
C LEU A 44 -10.51 -4.85 0.71
N GLY A 45 -11.68 -5.28 0.24
CA GLY A 45 -12.63 -4.45 -0.47
C GLY A 45 -12.94 -3.17 0.31
N ILE A 46 -13.21 -2.08 -0.40
CA ILE A 46 -13.43 -0.77 0.22
C ILE A 46 -14.62 -0.78 1.20
N GLU A 47 -15.66 -1.55 0.88
CA GLU A 47 -16.86 -1.71 1.73
C GLU A 47 -16.53 -2.44 3.04
N ASN A 48 -15.78 -3.55 2.98
CA ASN A 48 -15.40 -4.29 4.17
C ASN A 48 -14.37 -3.53 5.02
N ARG A 49 -13.46 -2.77 4.39
CA ARG A 49 -12.57 -1.85 5.10
C ARG A 49 -13.35 -0.77 5.83
N GLU A 50 -14.40 -0.22 5.23
CA GLU A 50 -15.27 0.75 5.89
C GLU A 50 -16.07 0.12 7.05
N ALA A 51 -16.61 -1.09 6.85
CA ALA A 51 -17.35 -1.83 7.88
C ALA A 51 -16.49 -2.18 9.11
N THR A 52 -15.24 -2.55 8.89
CA THR A 52 -14.29 -2.95 9.96
C THR A 52 -13.45 -1.80 10.49
N ASN A 53 -13.73 -0.55 10.09
CA ASN A 53 -12.89 0.61 10.40
C ASN A 53 -11.40 0.38 10.09
N HIS A 54 -11.13 -0.29 8.96
CA HIS A 54 -9.80 -0.67 8.46
C HIS A 54 -9.06 -1.75 9.26
N GLN A 55 -9.68 -2.34 10.29
CA GLN A 55 -9.06 -3.37 11.12
C GLN A 55 -8.67 -4.61 10.29
N VAL A 56 -9.48 -4.99 9.31
CA VAL A 56 -9.20 -6.14 8.41
C VAL A 56 -7.84 -6.02 7.70
N THR A 57 -7.37 -4.80 7.43
CA THR A 57 -6.06 -4.58 6.78
C THR A 57 -4.91 -4.89 7.74
N THR A 58 -5.08 -4.56 9.02
CA THR A 58 -4.12 -4.90 10.08
C THR A 58 -4.10 -6.41 10.32
N ASP A 59 -5.29 -7.01 10.44
CA ASP A 59 -5.44 -8.45 10.69
C ASP A 59 -4.81 -9.29 9.57
N ALA A 60 -5.02 -8.88 8.31
CA ALA A 60 -4.40 -9.52 7.16
C ALA A 60 -2.87 -9.41 7.19
N ALA A 61 -2.32 -8.27 7.62
CA ALA A 61 -0.88 -8.09 7.76
C ALA A 61 -0.29 -8.95 8.89
N GLU A 62 -0.99 -9.08 10.02
CA GLU A 62 -0.60 -9.97 11.11
C GLU A 62 -0.66 -11.45 10.71
N ALA A 63 -1.68 -11.83 9.93
CA ALA A 63 -1.78 -13.16 9.35
C ALA A 63 -0.60 -13.46 8.43
N ILE A 64 -0.20 -12.51 7.57
CA ILE A 64 0.99 -12.69 6.73
C ILE A 64 2.24 -12.89 7.60
N LYS A 65 2.40 -12.15 8.71
CA LYS A 65 3.52 -12.39 9.62
C LYS A 65 3.50 -13.78 10.24
N LYS A 66 2.32 -14.34 10.50
CA LYS A 66 2.15 -15.69 11.06
C LYS A 66 2.45 -16.79 10.04
N TYR A 67 1.94 -16.66 8.81
CA TYR A 67 2.01 -17.71 7.79
C TYR A 67 3.09 -17.48 6.72
N ASN A 68 3.82 -16.36 6.79
CA ASN A 68 4.92 -15.91 5.91
C ASN A 68 4.56 -15.61 4.45
N ILE A 69 3.50 -16.23 3.90
CA ILE A 69 3.11 -16.08 2.50
C ILE A 69 1.79 -15.33 2.41
N GLY A 70 1.78 -14.24 1.65
CA GLY A 70 0.60 -13.45 1.35
C GLY A 70 0.45 -13.22 -0.16
N VAL A 71 -0.75 -13.42 -0.68
CA VAL A 71 -1.13 -13.09 -2.06
C VAL A 71 -2.17 -11.99 -2.01
N LYS A 72 -1.83 -10.84 -2.61
CA LYS A 72 -2.64 -9.63 -2.52
C LYS A 72 -3.11 -9.14 -3.88
N TYR A 73 -4.36 -8.70 -3.92
CA TYR A 73 -5.04 -8.17 -5.07
C TYR A 73 -4.93 -6.63 -5.10
N ALA A 74 -5.31 -6.02 -6.22
CA ALA A 74 -5.38 -4.57 -6.29
C ALA A 74 -6.56 -4.06 -5.43
N THR A 75 -6.33 -2.99 -4.68
CA THR A 75 -7.30 -2.42 -3.75
C THR A 75 -7.44 -0.93 -4.01
N ILE A 76 -8.65 -0.39 -3.95
CA ILE A 76 -8.93 1.03 -4.10
C ILE A 76 -8.25 1.81 -2.97
N ILE A 77 -7.56 2.90 -3.33
CA ILE A 77 -7.12 3.93 -2.38
C ILE A 77 -8.10 5.10 -2.57
N PRO A 78 -8.95 5.40 -1.58
CA PRO A 78 -10.00 6.38 -1.78
C PRO A 78 -9.42 7.80 -1.89
N ASP A 79 -9.81 8.52 -2.94
CA ASP A 79 -9.67 9.97 -3.05
C ASP A 79 -11.01 10.65 -2.65
N GLU A 80 -11.06 11.98 -2.68
CA GLU A 80 -12.27 12.75 -2.32
C GLU A 80 -13.51 12.29 -3.13
N LYS A 81 -13.34 11.94 -4.40
CA LYS A 81 -14.43 11.47 -5.27
C LYS A 81 -14.91 10.08 -4.85
N ARG A 82 -13.98 9.17 -4.54
CA ARG A 82 -14.31 7.83 -4.05
C ARG A 82 -14.95 7.87 -2.65
N VAL A 83 -14.60 8.85 -1.82
CA VAL A 83 -15.29 9.05 -0.52
C VAL A 83 -16.76 9.40 -0.73
N GLU A 84 -17.09 10.26 -1.70
CA GLU A 84 -18.47 10.58 -2.06
C GLU A 84 -19.20 9.39 -2.70
N GLU A 85 -18.53 8.69 -3.63
CA GLU A 85 -19.09 7.53 -4.34
C GLU A 85 -19.47 6.39 -3.38
N PHE A 86 -18.55 6.04 -2.47
CA PHE A 86 -18.73 4.93 -1.53
C PHE A 86 -19.28 5.38 -0.16
N LYS A 87 -19.55 6.68 0.02
CA LYS A 87 -20.04 7.29 1.28
C LYS A 87 -19.19 6.89 2.50
N LEU A 88 -17.87 6.99 2.34
CA LEU A 88 -16.91 6.57 3.37
C LEU A 88 -16.91 7.52 4.56
N LYS A 89 -16.64 7.00 5.77
CA LYS A 89 -16.54 7.83 6.98
C LYS A 89 -15.34 8.78 6.95
N GLN A 90 -14.24 8.31 6.35
CA GLN A 90 -12.99 9.07 6.23
C GLN A 90 -12.15 8.54 5.06
N MET A 91 -11.15 9.33 4.65
CA MET A 91 -10.13 8.87 3.71
C MET A 91 -9.23 7.82 4.39
N TRP A 92 -9.53 6.54 4.14
CA TRP A 92 -8.71 5.45 4.63
C TRP A 92 -7.31 5.45 4.02
N LYS A 93 -6.32 5.13 4.85
CA LYS A 93 -4.93 4.98 4.40
C LYS A 93 -4.81 3.84 3.38
N SER A 94 -3.78 3.92 2.54
CA SER A 94 -3.51 2.89 1.55
C SER A 94 -3.27 1.53 2.23
N PRO A 95 -4.02 0.47 1.87
CA PRO A 95 -3.81 -0.85 2.43
C PRO A 95 -2.40 -1.38 2.19
N ASN A 96 -1.82 -1.09 1.01
CA ASN A 96 -0.45 -1.46 0.69
C ASN A 96 0.56 -0.84 1.66
N GLY A 97 0.37 0.43 2.03
CA GLY A 97 1.22 1.12 2.99
C GLY A 97 1.06 0.56 4.40
N THR A 98 -0.18 0.33 4.84
CA THR A 98 -0.48 -0.28 6.15
C THR A 98 0.16 -1.66 6.27
N ILE A 99 -0.02 -2.52 5.27
CA ILE A 99 0.57 -3.85 5.19
C ILE A 99 2.10 -3.77 5.21
N GLN A 100 2.73 -2.96 4.35
CA GLN A 100 4.20 -2.80 4.32
C GLN A 100 4.77 -2.31 5.66
N ASN A 101 4.08 -1.39 6.32
CA ASN A 101 4.47 -0.89 7.63
C ASN A 101 4.41 -1.98 8.70
N ILE A 102 3.37 -2.83 8.68
CA ILE A 102 3.14 -3.86 9.70
C ILE A 102 4.05 -5.07 9.48
N ILE A 103 4.18 -5.59 8.25
CA ILE A 103 5.02 -6.78 7.98
C ILE A 103 6.53 -6.44 8.02
N LEU A 104 6.89 -5.15 8.19
CA LEU A 104 8.24 -4.58 8.40
C LEU A 104 9.11 -4.42 7.14
N GLY A 105 9.63 -3.21 6.95
CA GLY A 105 11.01 -2.91 6.50
C GLY A 105 11.55 -3.60 5.25
N GLY A 106 10.69 -3.98 4.31
CA GLY A 106 11.06 -4.80 3.16
C GLY A 106 11.58 -4.01 1.96
N THR A 107 12.16 -4.75 1.02
CA THR A 107 12.38 -4.26 -0.35
C THR A 107 11.34 -4.89 -1.26
N VAL A 108 10.57 -4.06 -1.96
CA VAL A 108 9.65 -4.51 -3.00
C VAL A 108 10.43 -4.64 -4.30
N PHE A 109 10.56 -5.87 -4.80
CA PHE A 109 11.13 -6.12 -6.11
C PHE A 109 10.05 -6.06 -7.18
N ARG A 110 10.31 -5.31 -8.26
CA ARG A 110 9.46 -5.29 -9.46
C ARG A 110 10.28 -5.76 -10.63
N GLU A 111 9.75 -6.76 -11.34
CA GLU A 111 10.36 -7.33 -12.54
C GLU A 111 9.37 -7.25 -13.70
N ALA A 112 9.88 -6.94 -14.89
CA ALA A 112 9.07 -6.93 -16.11
C ALA A 112 8.91 -8.36 -16.66
N ILE A 113 7.68 -8.78 -16.93
CA ILE A 113 7.41 -10.03 -17.65
C ILE A 113 7.62 -9.78 -19.15
N ILE A 114 8.62 -10.43 -19.75
CA ILE A 114 8.97 -10.23 -21.15
C ILE A 114 8.19 -11.20 -22.04
N CYS A 115 7.41 -10.64 -22.95
CA CYS A 115 6.74 -11.39 -24.03
C CYS A 115 7.48 -11.17 -25.35
N LYS A 116 7.87 -12.26 -26.03
CA LYS A 116 8.65 -12.19 -27.29
C LYS A 116 7.94 -11.42 -28.42
N ASN A 117 6.61 -11.39 -28.39
CA ASN A 117 5.76 -10.76 -29.40
C ASN A 117 5.41 -9.29 -29.10
N ILE A 118 5.83 -8.74 -27.97
CA ILE A 118 5.54 -7.34 -27.60
C ILE A 118 6.83 -6.51 -27.74
N PRO A 119 6.87 -5.51 -28.65
CA PRO A 119 8.04 -4.66 -28.80
C PRO A 119 8.24 -3.80 -27.54
N ARG A 120 9.51 -3.64 -27.14
CA ARG A 120 9.90 -2.88 -25.95
C ARG A 120 10.06 -1.41 -26.28
N LEU A 121 9.71 -0.54 -25.33
CA LEU A 121 9.92 0.91 -25.45
C LEU A 121 11.41 1.26 -25.61
N VAL A 122 12.27 0.61 -24.82
CA VAL A 122 13.73 0.71 -24.95
C VAL A 122 14.23 -0.56 -25.65
N SER A 123 14.61 -0.41 -26.92
CA SER A 123 14.98 -1.53 -27.79
C SER A 123 16.17 -2.35 -27.26
N GLY A 124 17.10 -1.70 -26.57
CA GLY A 124 18.33 -2.29 -26.01
C GLY A 124 18.15 -3.18 -24.78
N TRP A 125 16.97 -3.23 -24.16
CA TRP A 125 16.76 -4.03 -22.94
C TRP A 125 16.55 -5.52 -23.22
N VAL A 126 17.63 -6.27 -23.39
CA VAL A 126 17.57 -7.72 -23.67
C VAL A 126 17.10 -8.54 -22.47
N LYS A 127 17.44 -8.12 -21.24
CA LYS A 127 17.07 -8.76 -19.98
C LYS A 127 16.04 -7.91 -19.23
N PRO A 128 15.19 -8.51 -18.38
CA PRO A 128 14.19 -7.75 -17.63
C PRO A 128 14.88 -6.83 -16.62
N PRO A 129 14.56 -5.53 -16.60
CA PRO A 129 15.02 -4.65 -15.53
C PRO A 129 14.32 -5.04 -14.23
N ILE A 130 15.08 -5.09 -13.14
CA ILE A 130 14.57 -5.34 -11.78
C ILE A 130 14.76 -4.06 -10.98
N VAL A 131 13.69 -3.58 -10.37
CA VAL A 131 13.71 -2.42 -9.47
C VAL A 131 13.50 -2.92 -8.05
N GLY A 132 14.53 -2.78 -7.21
CA GLY A 132 14.43 -2.95 -5.77
C GLY A 132 14.01 -1.64 -5.13
N ARG A 133 12.79 -1.57 -4.62
CA ARG A 133 12.22 -0.38 -3.99
C ARG A 133 12.19 -0.53 -2.48
N HIS A 134 12.82 0.40 -1.76
CA HIS A 134 12.69 0.48 -0.32
C HIS A 134 11.22 0.78 0.04
N ALA A 135 10.58 -0.12 0.79
CA ALA A 135 9.15 -0.05 1.10
C ALA A 135 8.88 0.41 2.54
N TYR A 136 9.72 1.31 3.05
CA TYR A 136 9.62 1.83 4.41
C TYR A 136 9.95 3.32 4.46
N GLY A 137 9.11 4.09 5.17
CA GLY A 137 9.35 5.50 5.44
C GLY A 137 8.97 6.46 4.31
N ASP A 138 9.71 7.57 4.22
CA ASP A 138 9.55 8.63 3.24
C ASP A 138 8.11 9.16 3.16
N GLN A 139 7.63 9.45 1.94
CA GLN A 139 6.29 9.96 1.67
C GLN A 139 5.16 9.05 2.19
N TYR A 140 5.43 7.76 2.45
CA TYR A 140 4.45 6.80 2.94
C TYR A 140 4.23 6.86 4.46
N ARG A 141 5.14 7.51 5.20
CA ARG A 141 5.00 7.82 6.63
C ARG A 141 5.07 9.31 6.93
N ALA A 142 5.07 10.14 5.89
CA ALA A 142 5.08 11.59 6.04
C ALA A 142 3.77 12.10 6.66
N THR A 143 3.89 13.14 7.48
CA THR A 143 2.74 13.89 7.97
C THR A 143 2.53 15.09 7.05
N TYR A 144 1.31 15.20 6.51
CA TYR A 144 0.92 16.29 5.63
C TYR A 144 -0.04 17.23 6.34
N PHE A 145 0.11 18.52 6.12
CA PHE A 145 -0.85 19.54 6.52
C PHE A 145 -0.92 20.63 5.46
N VAL A 146 -2.09 21.23 5.36
CA VAL A 146 -2.32 22.40 4.50
C VAL A 146 -2.08 23.65 5.33
N VAL A 147 -1.20 24.53 4.85
CA VAL A 147 -0.98 25.82 5.51
C VAL A 147 -2.10 26.79 5.08
N PRO A 148 -2.93 27.29 6.02
CA PRO A 148 -4.14 28.03 5.68
C PRO A 148 -3.89 29.48 5.23
N GLY A 149 -2.69 30.02 5.45
CA GLY A 149 -2.36 31.41 5.14
C GLY A 149 -0.90 31.76 5.39
N PRO A 150 -0.50 33.02 5.16
CA PRO A 150 0.86 33.47 5.38
C PRO A 150 1.24 33.30 6.86
N GLY A 151 2.47 32.83 7.10
CA GLY A 151 2.90 32.48 8.45
C GLY A 151 4.26 31.80 8.47
N LYS A 152 4.67 31.39 9.67
CA LYS A 152 5.94 30.73 9.92
C LYS A 152 5.70 29.26 10.25
N VAL A 153 6.36 28.36 9.53
CA VAL A 153 6.32 26.92 9.81
C VAL A 153 7.65 26.50 10.39
N GLU A 154 7.62 25.92 11.60
CA GLU A 154 8.81 25.47 12.32
C GLU A 154 8.77 23.97 12.62
N LEU A 155 9.88 23.27 12.35
CA LEU A 155 10.09 21.89 12.78
C LEU A 155 10.89 21.87 14.08
N THR A 156 10.27 21.41 15.16
CA THR A 156 10.93 21.27 16.47
C THR A 156 11.09 19.80 16.84
N TYR A 157 12.32 19.41 17.16
CA TYR A 157 12.66 18.11 17.70
C TYR A 157 12.92 18.25 19.20
N THR A 158 12.29 17.38 20.00
CA THR A 158 12.51 17.33 21.45
C THR A 158 13.20 16.01 21.77
N LEU A 159 14.35 16.08 22.44
CA LEU A 159 15.07 14.88 22.90
C LEU A 159 14.22 14.12 23.93
N SER A 160 14.36 12.80 23.98
CA SER A 160 13.57 11.90 24.82
C SER A 160 13.71 12.17 26.32
N ASP A 161 14.78 12.84 26.73
CA ASP A 161 15.03 13.28 28.11
C ASP A 161 14.44 14.67 28.43
N SER A 162 13.65 15.24 27.51
CA SER A 162 12.86 16.48 27.68
C SER A 162 13.65 17.77 27.93
N THR A 163 14.98 17.73 27.98
CA THR A 163 15.78 18.86 28.47
C THR A 163 16.17 19.85 27.37
N GLN A 164 16.27 19.42 26.11
CA GLN A 164 16.63 20.27 25.00
C GLN A 164 15.66 20.14 23.83
N LYS A 165 15.16 21.30 23.38
CA LYS A 165 14.39 21.45 22.15
C LYS A 165 15.29 22.07 21.10
N VAL A 166 15.41 21.40 19.95
CA VAL A 166 16.16 21.90 18.81
C VAL A 166 15.19 22.18 17.67
N THR A 167 15.15 23.43 17.21
CA THR A 167 14.35 23.85 16.06
C THR A 167 15.25 23.89 14.83
N TYR A 168 14.95 23.05 13.82
CA TYR A 168 15.85 22.83 12.68
C TYR A 168 15.44 23.56 11.40
N LEU A 169 14.14 23.69 11.13
CA LEU A 169 13.62 24.29 9.89
C LEU A 169 12.70 25.45 10.24
N ASN A 170 12.96 26.60 9.62
CA ASN A 170 12.15 27.81 9.73
C ASN A 170 11.80 28.30 8.32
N TRP A 171 10.56 28.08 7.90
CA TRP A 171 10.03 28.56 6.63
C TRP A 171 9.14 29.78 6.89
N ASN A 172 9.59 30.94 6.41
CA ASN A 172 8.75 32.15 6.37
C ASN A 172 7.95 32.17 5.07
N LEU A 173 6.68 31.81 5.15
CA LEU A 173 5.77 31.82 4.00
C LEU A 173 5.18 33.22 3.86
N SER A 174 5.77 33.99 2.96
CA SER A 174 5.35 35.35 2.60
C SER A 174 4.73 35.36 1.21
N PHE A 175 3.61 34.66 1.03
CA PHE A 175 2.92 34.62 -0.26
C PHE A 175 1.53 35.27 -0.15
N ASN A 176 1.38 36.41 -0.82
CA ASN A 176 0.08 36.91 -1.25
C ASN A 176 -0.28 36.18 -2.56
N LYS A 177 -1.30 35.31 -2.53
CA LYS A 177 -2.07 34.76 -3.68
C LYS A 177 -1.78 33.37 -4.26
N ILE A 178 -1.34 32.37 -3.48
CA ILE A 178 -1.54 30.97 -3.92
C ILE A 178 -2.05 30.11 -2.75
N PRO A 179 -3.36 29.76 -2.72
CA PRO A 179 -3.88 28.79 -1.76
C PRO A 179 -3.37 27.38 -2.12
N GLY A 180 -2.95 26.59 -1.14
CA GLY A 180 -2.81 25.14 -1.30
C GLY A 180 -1.38 24.55 -1.39
N HIS A 181 -0.40 25.12 -0.68
CA HIS A 181 0.88 24.43 -0.50
C HIS A 181 0.77 23.33 0.57
N SER A 182 0.97 22.09 0.17
CA SER A 182 1.07 20.93 1.06
C SER A 182 2.52 20.73 1.49
N PHE A 183 2.77 20.77 2.79
CA PHE A 183 4.06 20.45 3.39
C PHE A 183 4.05 19.02 3.91
N GLY A 184 5.06 18.23 3.55
CA GLY A 184 5.26 16.88 4.05
C GLY A 184 6.55 16.83 4.86
N ILE A 185 6.47 16.41 6.13
CA ILE A 185 7.64 16.13 6.95
C ILE A 185 7.84 14.62 6.97
N GLN A 186 9.03 14.17 6.56
CA GLN A 186 9.45 12.77 6.54
C GLN A 186 10.26 12.45 7.79
N GLY A 187 10.08 11.27 8.36
CA GLY A 187 10.79 10.78 9.55
C GLY A 187 10.96 9.27 9.51
#